data_AF-A0A2K3P944-F1
#
_entry.id   AF-A0A2K3P944-F1
#
_cell.length_a   1.000
_cell.length_b   1.000
_cell.length_c   1.000
_cell.angle_alpha   90.00
_cell.angle_beta   90.00
_cell.angle_gamma   90.00
#
_symmetry.space_group_name_H-M   'P 1'
#
loop_
_entity.id
_entity.type
_entity.pdbx_description
1 polymer ?
#
loop_
_entity_poly.entity_id
_entity_poly.type
_entity_poly.pdbx_seq_one_letter_code
_entity_poly.pdbx_strand_id
1 'polypeptide(L)'
;RMMYMWRSMHQYHEVQSNIVQQVRGLVNRSGGDSTSELHRQATRDLESAVSAWHSSFCRLIKFQRDFILSLHGWFKLSLIPVDNDNINNRMEHSDAYMFFDDWKLALDRVPDTVASEAIKSFINVVHVISSKQAEELKIKKRTENASKELERKASSVRNIERKFYSSYSMVGISLPDTAPDNGQGLDARDPLAEKKLELATCQRRVEDEMMKHSKAVEVTRAMTLNNLQTGLPGVFQALTSFSSLFTEALDSVCTRSYSIK
;
A
#
# COMPACT_ATOMS: atom_id res chain seq x y z
N ARG A 1 -26.63 19.21 15.75
CA ARG A 1 -26.19 18.57 14.48
C ARG A 1 -24.78 17.98 14.59
N MET A 2 -23.77 18.70 15.10
CA MET A 2 -22.40 18.19 15.27
C MET A 2 -22.30 16.97 16.20
N MET A 3 -22.97 16.99 17.35
CA MET A 3 -23.04 15.86 18.29
C MET A 3 -23.60 14.58 17.65
N TYR A 4 -24.72 14.69 16.92
CA TYR A 4 -25.31 13.58 16.17
C TYR A 4 -24.35 13.01 15.11
N MET A 5 -23.67 13.89 14.37
CA MET A 5 -22.69 13.47 13.37
C MET A 5 -21.55 12.66 14.01
N TRP A 6 -20.98 13.13 15.13
CA TRP A 6 -19.90 12.42 15.83
C TRP A 6 -20.35 11.10 16.47
N ARG A 7 -21.57 11.05 17.03
CA ARG A 7 -22.16 9.79 17.51
C ARG A 7 -22.32 8.77 16.39
N SER A 8 -22.84 9.18 15.23
CA SER A 8 -22.93 8.30 14.06
C SER A 8 -21.54 7.90 13.56
N MET A 9 -20.59 8.82 13.49
CA MET A 9 -19.21 8.52 13.08
C MET A 9 -18.58 7.47 14.00
N HIS A 10 -18.77 7.60 15.32
CA HIS A 10 -18.29 6.64 16.29
C HIS A 10 -18.88 5.25 16.06
N GLN A 11 -20.20 5.15 15.92
CA GLN A 11 -20.89 3.88 15.62
C GLN A 11 -20.35 3.21 14.36
N TYR A 12 -20.13 3.97 13.28
CA TYR A 12 -19.55 3.43 12.06
C TYR A 12 -18.11 2.95 12.27
N HIS A 13 -17.29 3.69 13.01
CA HIS A 13 -15.92 3.28 13.32
C HIS A 13 -15.86 2.05 14.22
N GLU A 14 -16.78 1.89 15.17
CA GLU A 14 -16.90 0.64 15.96
C GLU A 14 -17.20 -0.56 15.07
N VAL A 15 -18.19 -0.43 14.17
CA VAL A 15 -18.54 -1.50 13.22
C VAL A 15 -17.35 -1.83 12.32
N GLN A 16 -16.69 -0.81 11.77
CA GLN A 16 -15.51 -1.00 10.93
C GLN A 16 -14.35 -1.65 11.70
N SER A 17 -14.11 -1.24 12.94
CA SER A 17 -13.08 -1.81 13.82
C SER A 17 -13.35 -3.30 14.07
N ASN A 18 -14.60 -3.67 14.37
CA ASN A 18 -15.00 -5.06 14.55
C ASN A 18 -14.84 -5.91 13.29
N ILE A 19 -15.17 -5.36 12.11
CA ILE A 19 -14.94 -6.04 10.83
C ILE A 19 -13.44 -6.24 10.59
N VAL A 20 -12.63 -5.20 10.82
CA VAL A 20 -11.20 -5.22 10.55
C VAL A 20 -10.44 -6.14 11.51
N GLN A 21 -10.95 -6.42 12.71
CA GLN A 21 -10.39 -7.47 13.56
C GLN A 21 -10.40 -8.84 12.88
N GLN A 22 -11.37 -9.12 12.00
CA GLN A 22 -11.43 -10.38 11.25
C GLN A 22 -10.30 -10.50 10.21
N VAL A 23 -9.73 -9.37 9.75
CA VAL A 23 -8.59 -9.34 8.82
C VAL A 23 -7.37 -10.06 9.42
N ARG A 24 -7.19 -10.02 10.75
CA ARG A 24 -6.11 -10.73 11.47
C ARG A 24 -6.15 -12.26 11.25
N GLY A 25 -7.32 -12.81 10.95
CA GLY A 25 -7.50 -14.24 10.69
C GLY A 25 -7.35 -14.65 9.21
N LEU A 26 -7.09 -13.70 8.31
CA LEU A 26 -6.91 -14.01 6.89
C LEU A 26 -5.65 -14.86 6.67
N VAL A 27 -5.81 -15.95 5.94
CA VAL A 27 -4.70 -16.79 5.49
C VAL A 27 -4.54 -16.59 3.99
N ASN A 28 -3.30 -16.48 3.53
CA ASN A 28 -3.01 -16.38 2.10
C ASN A 28 -3.41 -17.68 1.39
N ARG A 29 -4.59 -17.72 0.76
CA ARG A 29 -5.11 -18.90 0.03
C ARG A 29 -4.66 -18.95 -1.44
N SER A 30 -4.21 -17.84 -2.03
CA SER A 30 -3.86 -17.75 -3.46
C SER A 30 -2.43 -18.19 -3.74
N GLY A 31 -2.03 -19.36 -3.24
CA GLY A 31 -0.66 -19.88 -3.24
C GLY A 31 0.22 -19.37 -4.40
N GLY A 32 1.15 -18.47 -4.09
CA GLY A 32 2.26 -18.12 -4.99
C GLY A 32 1.93 -17.34 -6.27
N ASP A 33 0.72 -16.78 -6.43
CA ASP A 33 0.42 -15.98 -7.63
C ASP A 33 1.27 -14.69 -7.69
N SER A 34 1.97 -14.47 -8.80
CA SER A 34 2.73 -13.24 -9.04
C SER A 34 1.83 -12.01 -9.05
N THR A 35 2.38 -10.87 -8.64
CA THR A 35 1.76 -9.55 -8.71
C THR A 35 1.29 -9.27 -10.14
N SER A 36 -0.02 -9.09 -10.28
CA SER A 36 -0.68 -8.71 -11.53
C SER A 36 -0.94 -7.21 -11.59
N GLU A 37 -1.31 -6.67 -12.76
CA GLU A 37 -1.65 -5.25 -12.86
C GLU A 37 -2.89 -4.89 -12.01
N LEU A 38 -3.85 -5.81 -11.86
CA LEU A 38 -5.00 -5.60 -10.98
C LEU A 38 -4.57 -5.43 -9.51
N HIS A 39 -3.59 -6.21 -9.04
CA HIS A 39 -3.04 -6.06 -7.68
C HIS A 39 -2.38 -4.68 -7.50
N ARG A 40 -1.61 -4.24 -8.49
CA ARG A 40 -0.96 -2.92 -8.46
C ARG A 40 -1.98 -1.80 -8.50
N GLN A 41 -3.01 -1.92 -9.32
CA GLN A 41 -4.08 -0.94 -9.40
C GLN A 41 -4.83 -0.84 -8.07
N ALA A 42 -5.23 -1.97 -7.48
CA ALA A 42 -5.86 -1.98 -6.17
C ALA A 42 -4.99 -1.35 -5.08
N THR A 43 -3.66 -1.54 -5.14
CA THR A 43 -2.72 -0.93 -4.19
C THR A 43 -2.64 0.59 -4.37
N ARG A 44 -2.62 1.09 -5.61
CA ARG A 44 -2.65 2.54 -5.88
C ARG A 44 -3.97 3.18 -5.46
N ASP A 45 -5.09 2.51 -5.74
CA ASP A 45 -6.41 2.99 -5.38
C ASP A 45 -6.56 3.06 -3.85
N LEU A 46 -6.02 2.06 -3.14
CA LEU A 46 -5.96 2.07 -1.68
C LEU A 46 -5.10 3.23 -1.16
N GLU A 47 -3.89 3.44 -1.71
CA GLU A 47 -3.00 4.53 -1.31
C GLU A 47 -3.68 5.91 -1.50
N SER A 48 -4.34 6.10 -2.65
CA SER A 48 -5.10 7.31 -2.97
C SER A 48 -6.26 7.52 -2.00
N ALA A 49 -7.07 6.47 -1.75
CA ALA A 49 -8.22 6.54 -0.85
C ALA A 49 -7.80 6.88 0.59
N VAL A 50 -6.76 6.24 1.12
CA VAL A 50 -6.26 6.50 2.48
C VAL A 50 -5.63 7.89 2.58
N SER A 51 -4.94 8.36 1.54
CA SER A 51 -4.37 9.71 1.50
C SER A 51 -5.45 10.80 1.46
N ALA A 52 -6.50 10.58 0.65
CA ALA A 52 -7.66 11.46 0.61
C ALA A 52 -8.41 11.46 1.95
N TRP A 53 -8.51 10.30 2.59
CA TRP A 53 -9.11 10.16 3.91
C TRP A 53 -8.34 10.91 4.99
N HIS A 54 -7.01 10.74 5.09
CA HIS A 54 -6.15 11.49 6.00
C HIS A 54 -6.31 13.00 5.80
N SER A 55 -6.26 13.46 4.55
CA SER A 55 -6.41 14.88 4.21
C SER A 55 -7.77 15.44 4.61
N SER A 56 -8.83 14.65 4.42
CA SER A 56 -10.20 15.02 4.79
C SER A 56 -10.38 15.04 6.30
N PHE A 57 -9.81 14.08 7.02
CA PHE A 57 -9.79 14.02 8.47
C PHE A 57 -9.14 15.27 9.06
N CYS A 58 -7.90 15.57 8.67
CA CYS A 58 -7.17 16.76 9.15
C CYS A 58 -7.93 18.05 8.86
N ARG A 59 -8.53 18.16 7.67
CA ARG A 59 -9.33 19.33 7.29
C ARG A 59 -10.60 19.46 8.13
N LEU A 60 -11.29 18.36 8.39
CA LEU A 60 -12.50 18.35 9.23
C LEU A 60 -12.18 18.84 10.64
N ILE A 61 -11.12 18.30 11.26
CA ILE A 61 -10.73 18.69 12.62
C ILE A 61 -10.33 20.15 12.67
N LYS A 62 -9.47 20.58 11.75
CA LYS A 62 -9.08 21.99 11.65
C LYS A 62 -10.29 22.91 11.49
N PHE A 63 -11.20 22.58 10.57
CA PHE A 63 -12.40 23.36 10.33
C PHE A 63 -13.27 23.47 11.59
N GLN A 64 -13.46 22.38 12.33
CA GLN A 64 -14.25 22.41 13.56
C GLN A 64 -13.62 23.28 14.64
N ARG A 65 -12.29 23.21 14.81
CA ARG A 65 -11.55 24.08 15.73
C ARG A 65 -11.68 25.55 15.33
N ASP A 66 -11.38 25.87 14.07
CA ASP A 66 -11.43 27.23 13.52
C ASP A 66 -12.85 27.82 13.60
N PHE A 67 -13.88 27.01 13.35
CA PHE A 67 -15.28 27.41 13.45
C PHE A 67 -15.64 27.80 14.88
N ILE A 68 -15.30 26.98 15.88
CA ILE A 68 -15.59 27.29 17.29
C ILE A 68 -14.78 28.48 17.79
N LEU A 69 -13.52 28.60 17.39
CA LEU A 69 -12.70 29.78 17.70
C LEU A 69 -13.32 31.07 17.14
N SER A 70 -13.80 31.02 15.89
CA SER A 70 -14.45 32.17 15.25
C SER A 70 -15.77 32.53 15.94
N LEU A 71 -16.58 31.52 16.28
CA LEU A 71 -17.86 31.72 16.97
C LEU A 71 -17.65 32.30 18.38
N HIS A 72 -16.69 31.76 19.13
CA HIS A 72 -16.29 32.29 20.43
C HIS A 72 -15.80 33.75 20.32
N GLY A 73 -14.95 34.06 19.34
CA GLY A 73 -14.48 35.44 19.10
C GLY A 73 -15.60 36.41 18.72
N TRP A 74 -16.52 35.99 17.85
CA TRP A 74 -17.68 36.77 17.46
C TRP A 74 -18.60 37.04 18.65
N PHE A 75 -18.86 36.03 19.49
CA PHE A 75 -19.70 36.18 20.67
C PHE A 75 -19.07 37.14 21.68
N LYS A 76 -17.75 37.03 21.90
CA LYS A 76 -16.98 37.96 22.74
C LYS A 76 -17.15 39.42 22.31
N LEU A 77 -17.10 39.70 21.01
CA LEU A 77 -17.28 41.04 20.47
C LEU A 77 -18.73 41.52 20.55
N SER A 78 -19.68 40.60 20.39
CA SER A 78 -21.13 40.89 20.46
C SER A 78 -21.61 41.25 21.88
N LEU A 79 -20.82 40.88 22.90
CA LEU A 79 -21.08 41.23 24.29
C LEU A 79 -20.53 42.60 24.70
N ILE A 80 -19.76 43.27 23.84
CA ILE A 80 -19.22 44.61 24.10
C ILE A 80 -20.35 45.64 23.85
N PRO A 81 -20.78 46.43 24.85
CA PRO A 81 -21.80 47.45 24.65
C PRO A 81 -21.30 48.53 23.68
N VAL A 82 -22.17 48.98 22.77
CA VAL A 82 -21.89 50.08 21.83
C VAL A 82 -22.17 51.45 22.46
N ASP A 83 -22.89 51.49 23.59
CA ASP A 83 -23.24 52.72 24.30
C ASP A 83 -22.96 52.61 25.80
N ASN A 84 -22.58 53.73 26.42
CA ASN A 84 -21.95 53.81 27.74
C ASN A 84 -22.93 53.66 28.93
N ASP A 85 -24.18 53.27 28.67
CA ASP A 85 -25.23 53.19 29.67
C ASP A 85 -25.36 51.77 30.26
N ASN A 86 -24.94 51.66 31.52
CA ASN A 86 -24.98 50.49 32.41
C ASN A 86 -23.94 49.37 32.15
N ILE A 87 -22.68 49.74 32.37
CA ILE A 87 -21.48 48.89 32.35
C ILE A 87 -21.52 47.75 33.40
N ASN A 88 -22.26 47.90 34.51
CA ASN A 88 -22.11 47.00 35.67
C ASN A 88 -23.05 45.78 35.68
N ASN A 89 -24.04 45.66 34.79
CA ASN A 89 -25.12 44.65 34.95
C ASN A 89 -25.31 43.65 33.80
N ARG A 90 -24.46 43.68 32.76
CA ARG A 90 -24.55 42.73 31.61
C ARG A 90 -23.29 41.93 31.31
N MET A 91 -22.16 42.33 31.88
CA MET A 91 -20.89 41.59 31.77
C MET A 91 -20.88 40.33 32.66
N GLU A 92 -21.75 40.31 33.68
CA GLU A 92 -21.97 39.14 34.52
C GLU A 92 -22.75 38.07 33.74
N HIS A 93 -22.05 37.00 33.37
CA HIS A 93 -22.62 35.68 33.12
C HIS A 93 -23.62 35.55 31.96
N SER A 94 -23.20 35.86 30.72
CA SER A 94 -23.87 35.20 29.61
C SER A 94 -23.47 33.72 29.64
N ASP A 95 -24.34 32.86 30.14
CA ASP A 95 -24.19 31.40 30.14
C ASP A 95 -23.80 30.85 28.76
N ALA A 96 -24.21 31.56 27.70
CA ALA A 96 -23.82 31.29 26.34
C ALA A 96 -22.32 31.52 26.08
N TYR A 97 -21.69 32.56 26.64
CA TYR A 97 -20.23 32.77 26.52
C TYR A 97 -19.46 31.65 27.23
N MET A 98 -19.87 31.31 28.46
CA MET A 98 -19.27 30.21 29.21
C MET A 98 -19.40 28.88 28.47
N PHE A 99 -20.56 28.64 27.84
CA PHE A 99 -20.76 27.48 26.98
C PHE A 99 -19.78 27.45 25.79
N PHE A 100 -19.56 28.56 25.10
CA PHE A 100 -18.61 28.62 23.98
C PHE A 100 -17.15 28.47 24.43
N ASP A 101 -16.78 28.99 25.61
CA ASP A 101 -15.45 28.81 26.17
C ASP A 101 -15.22 27.35 26.57
N ASP A 102 -16.17 26.72 27.25
CA ASP A 102 -16.13 25.28 27.57
C ASP A 102 -16.08 24.42 26.29
N TRP A 103 -16.85 24.78 25.25
CA TRP A 103 -16.82 24.07 23.97
C TRP A 103 -15.44 24.16 23.30
N LYS A 104 -14.87 25.36 23.24
CA LYS A 104 -13.53 25.57 22.72
C LYS A 104 -12.49 24.73 23.47
N LEU A 105 -12.50 24.81 24.81
CA LEU A 105 -11.57 24.05 25.66
C LEU A 105 -11.73 22.53 25.49
N ALA A 106 -12.97 22.05 25.35
CA ALA A 106 -13.25 20.65 25.10
C ALA A 106 -12.63 20.18 23.78
N LEU A 107 -12.79 20.96 22.69
CA LEU A 107 -12.17 20.64 21.40
C LEU A 107 -10.65 20.68 21.46
N ASP A 108 -10.06 21.67 22.15
CA ASP A 108 -8.60 21.80 22.37
C ASP A 108 -7.98 20.57 23.05
N ARG A 109 -8.76 19.84 23.86
CA ARG A 109 -8.30 18.65 24.57
C ARG A 109 -8.46 17.34 23.79
N VAL A 110 -9.20 17.30 22.70
CA VAL A 110 -9.40 16.05 21.95
C VAL A 110 -8.12 15.67 21.20
N PRO A 111 -7.59 14.43 21.35
CA PRO A 111 -6.31 14.03 20.79
C PRO A 111 -6.42 13.58 19.32
N ASP A 112 -6.54 14.52 18.38
CA ASP A 112 -6.62 14.21 16.94
C ASP A 112 -5.31 13.72 16.33
N THR A 113 -4.17 14.06 16.94
CA THR A 113 -2.83 13.69 16.47
C THR A 113 -2.63 12.18 16.40
N VAL A 114 -3.14 11.43 17.38
CA VAL A 114 -3.02 9.96 17.43
C VAL A 114 -3.76 9.32 16.26
N ALA A 115 -5.00 9.74 16.00
CA ALA A 115 -5.78 9.23 14.88
C ALA A 115 -5.19 9.64 13.52
N SER A 116 -4.75 10.89 13.39
CA SER A 116 -4.09 11.40 12.19
C SER A 116 -2.82 10.62 11.84
N GLU A 117 -1.92 10.45 12.81
CA GLU A 117 -0.66 9.72 12.62
C GLU A 117 -0.91 8.22 12.40
N ALA A 118 -1.97 7.63 12.96
CA ALA A 118 -2.36 6.26 12.65
C ALA A 118 -2.72 6.10 11.16
N ILE A 119 -3.56 6.98 10.60
CA ILE A 119 -3.91 6.94 9.16
C ILE A 119 -2.65 7.15 8.31
N LYS A 120 -1.83 8.15 8.67
CA LYS A 120 -0.60 8.49 7.94
C LYS A 120 0.43 7.36 7.97
N SER A 121 0.58 6.70 9.11
CA SER A 121 1.41 5.49 9.23
C SER A 121 0.92 4.40 8.28
N PHE A 122 -0.40 4.22 8.16
CA PHE A 122 -0.95 3.25 7.21
C PHE A 122 -0.72 3.61 5.74
N ILE A 123 -0.70 4.90 5.38
CA ILE A 123 -0.24 5.33 4.03
C ILE A 123 1.18 4.82 3.76
N ASN A 124 2.10 4.98 4.72
CA ASN A 124 3.48 4.48 4.57
C ASN A 124 3.52 2.95 4.42
N VAL A 125 2.65 2.22 5.14
CA VAL A 125 2.52 0.76 5.01
C VAL A 125 2.10 0.38 3.59
N VAL A 126 1.11 1.07 3.00
CA VAL A 126 0.69 0.84 1.61
C VAL A 126 1.81 1.19 0.62
N HIS A 127 2.56 2.25 0.89
CA HIS A 127 3.70 2.64 0.06
C HIS A 127 4.81 1.56 0.04
N VAL A 128 5.09 0.93 1.18
CA VAL A 128 6.02 -0.21 1.26
C VAL A 128 5.53 -1.40 0.43
N ILE A 129 4.21 -1.68 0.44
CA ILE A 129 3.60 -2.73 -0.39
C ILE A 129 3.81 -2.41 -1.88
N SER A 130 3.52 -1.19 -2.31
CA SER A 130 3.69 -0.71 -3.69
C SER A 130 5.16 -0.87 -4.15
N SER A 131 6.11 -0.52 -3.28
CA SER A 131 7.55 -0.68 -3.54
C SER A 131 7.94 -2.15 -3.74
N LYS A 132 7.44 -3.06 -2.88
CA LYS A 132 7.70 -4.51 -3.02
C LYS A 132 7.12 -5.10 -4.29
N GLN A 133 5.91 -4.68 -4.67
CA GLN A 133 5.31 -5.06 -5.95
C GLN A 133 6.14 -4.60 -7.16
N ALA A 134 6.74 -3.40 -7.08
CA ALA A 134 7.63 -2.90 -8.13
C ALA A 134 8.95 -3.68 -8.24
N GLU A 135 9.53 -4.06 -7.09
CA GLU A 135 10.71 -4.94 -7.03
C GLU A 135 10.44 -6.31 -7.64
N GLU A 136 9.32 -6.95 -7.27
CA GLU A 136 8.91 -8.23 -7.84
C GLU A 136 8.76 -8.15 -9.37
N LEU A 137 8.10 -7.10 -9.88
CA LEU A 137 7.92 -6.89 -11.32
C LEU A 137 9.26 -6.71 -12.05
N LYS A 138 10.24 -6.08 -11.42
CA LYS A 138 11.59 -5.93 -11.98
C LYS A 138 12.28 -7.30 -12.11
N ILE A 139 12.15 -8.16 -11.10
CA ILE A 139 12.71 -9.52 -11.10
C ILE A 139 11.99 -10.39 -12.14
N LYS A 140 10.66 -10.26 -12.25
CA LYS A 140 9.86 -10.92 -13.28
C LYS A 140 10.36 -10.58 -14.69
N LYS A 141 10.51 -9.30 -15.02
CA LYS A 141 11.03 -8.85 -16.33
C LYS A 141 12.44 -9.40 -16.61
N ARG A 142 13.30 -9.48 -15.60
CA ARG A 142 14.65 -10.07 -15.73
C ARG A 142 14.58 -11.56 -16.06
N THR A 143 13.68 -12.29 -15.40
CA THR A 143 13.43 -13.72 -15.65
C THR A 143 12.87 -13.97 -17.05
N GLU A 144 11.91 -13.16 -17.48
CA GLU A 144 11.34 -13.22 -18.84
C GLU A 144 12.40 -12.93 -19.91
N ASN A 145 13.28 -11.95 -19.67
CA ASN A 145 14.36 -11.62 -20.60
C ASN A 145 15.39 -12.75 -20.70
N ALA A 146 15.79 -13.37 -19.58
CA ALA A 146 16.68 -14.51 -19.57
C ALA A 146 16.06 -15.72 -20.31
N SER A 147 14.76 -15.96 -20.10
CA SER A 147 14.02 -17.03 -20.77
C SER A 147 13.95 -16.82 -22.28
N LYS A 148 13.68 -15.58 -22.73
CA LYS A 148 13.69 -15.20 -24.15
C LYS A 148 15.09 -15.31 -24.78
N GLU A 149 16.15 -15.04 -24.02
CA GLU A 149 17.54 -15.22 -24.48
C GLU A 149 17.84 -16.71 -24.71
N LEU A 150 17.47 -17.55 -23.74
CA LEU A 150 17.60 -19.01 -23.82
C LEU A 150 16.84 -19.57 -25.01
N GLU A 151 15.59 -19.17 -25.23
CA GLU A 151 14.75 -19.64 -26.34
C GLU A 151 15.37 -19.30 -27.70
N ARG A 152 15.92 -18.09 -27.86
CA ARG A 152 16.63 -17.68 -29.08
C ARG A 152 17.88 -18.51 -29.31
N LYS A 153 18.69 -18.72 -28.27
CA LYS A 153 19.91 -19.55 -28.34
C LYS A 153 19.57 -21.01 -28.66
N ALA A 154 18.58 -21.59 -27.99
CA ALA A 154 18.10 -22.95 -28.22
C ALA A 154 17.60 -23.14 -29.66
N SER A 155 16.88 -22.16 -30.19
CA SER A 155 16.36 -22.18 -31.56
C SER A 155 17.48 -22.06 -32.60
N SER A 156 18.50 -21.23 -32.32
CA SER A 156 19.70 -21.11 -33.16
C SER A 156 20.47 -22.43 -33.21
N VAL A 157 20.74 -23.06 -32.06
CA VAL A 157 21.43 -24.36 -31.97
C VAL A 157 20.67 -25.43 -32.75
N ARG A 158 19.35 -25.56 -32.54
CA ARG A 158 18.50 -26.51 -33.30
C ARG A 158 18.54 -26.28 -34.81
N ASN A 159 18.63 -25.02 -35.26
CA ASN A 159 18.73 -24.69 -36.68
C ASN A 159 20.10 -25.11 -37.25
N ILE A 160 21.19 -24.86 -36.53
CA ILE A 160 22.52 -25.29 -36.94
C ILE A 160 22.61 -26.82 -36.97
N GLU A 161 22.10 -27.52 -35.94
CA GLU A 161 21.99 -28.98 -35.92
C GLU A 161 21.26 -29.50 -37.16
N ARG A 162 20.07 -28.95 -37.45
CA ARG A 162 19.29 -29.35 -38.62
C ARG A 162 20.07 -29.16 -39.93
N LYS A 163 20.74 -28.02 -40.10
CA LYS A 163 21.56 -27.75 -41.30
C LYS A 163 22.75 -28.68 -41.40
N PHE A 164 23.46 -28.90 -40.29
CA PHE A 164 24.65 -29.75 -40.24
C PHE A 164 24.31 -31.20 -40.61
N TYR A 165 23.30 -31.78 -39.96
CA TYR A 165 22.86 -33.15 -40.24
C TYR A 165 22.17 -33.29 -41.61
N SER A 166 21.41 -32.29 -42.06
CA SER A 166 20.80 -32.30 -43.41
C SER A 166 21.86 -32.24 -44.51
N SER A 167 22.93 -31.46 -44.33
CA SER A 167 24.04 -31.40 -45.30
C SER A 167 24.86 -32.69 -45.30
N TYR A 168 25.08 -33.30 -44.13
CA TYR A 168 25.80 -34.58 -44.03
C TYR A 168 24.99 -35.76 -44.60
N SER A 169 23.65 -35.72 -44.48
CA SER A 169 22.75 -36.73 -45.08
C SER A 169 22.60 -36.60 -46.60
N MET A 170 22.91 -35.43 -47.19
CA MET A 170 22.87 -35.20 -48.65
C MET A 170 24.19 -35.57 -49.35
N VAL A 171 25.30 -35.62 -48.60
CA VAL A 171 26.57 -36.20 -49.07
C VAL A 171 26.55 -37.67 -48.70
N GLY A 172 25.76 -38.46 -49.44
CA GLY A 172 25.82 -39.92 -49.36
C GLY A 172 27.28 -40.35 -49.51
N ILE A 173 27.76 -41.17 -48.58
CA ILE A 173 29.11 -41.74 -48.59
C ILE A 173 29.26 -42.55 -49.89
N SER A 174 29.77 -41.93 -50.94
CA SER A 174 30.46 -42.63 -52.02
C SER A 174 31.86 -42.94 -51.49
N LEU A 175 32.13 -44.19 -51.10
CA LEU A 175 33.49 -44.68 -50.94
C LEU A 175 34.18 -44.67 -52.32
N PRO A 176 35.38 -44.09 -52.44
CA PRO A 176 36.38 -44.58 -53.38
C PRO A 176 37.45 -45.31 -52.56
N ASP A 177 37.49 -46.64 -52.73
CA ASP A 177 38.67 -47.43 -52.40
C ASP A 177 39.87 -46.85 -53.16
N THR A 178 40.86 -46.28 -52.44
CA THR A 178 42.27 -46.73 -52.45
C THR A 178 43.22 -45.70 -51.84
N ALA A 179 43.93 -46.16 -50.80
CA ALA A 179 45.31 -45.82 -50.41
C ALA A 179 45.62 -44.45 -49.74
N PRO A 180 46.68 -44.43 -48.89
CA PRO A 180 46.68 -43.76 -47.61
C PRO A 180 47.63 -42.56 -47.56
N ASP A 181 47.58 -41.86 -46.43
CA ASP A 181 48.57 -40.88 -45.95
C ASP A 181 48.30 -39.42 -46.31
N ASN A 182 47.51 -38.77 -45.44
CA ASN A 182 47.92 -37.53 -44.80
C ASN A 182 47.00 -37.27 -43.60
N GLY A 183 47.57 -37.37 -42.40
CA GLY A 183 46.89 -37.28 -41.12
C GLY A 183 46.28 -35.91 -40.83
N GLN A 184 45.09 -35.64 -41.38
CA GLN A 184 44.14 -34.73 -40.76
C GLN A 184 43.19 -35.58 -39.93
N GLY A 185 43.55 -35.76 -38.66
CA GLY A 185 42.65 -36.33 -37.67
C GLY A 185 41.31 -35.63 -37.79
N LEU A 186 40.27 -36.39 -38.14
CA LEU A 186 38.90 -35.95 -38.01
C LEU A 186 38.76 -35.52 -36.55
N ASP A 187 38.76 -34.21 -36.30
CA ASP A 187 38.56 -33.67 -34.96
C ASP A 187 37.20 -34.18 -34.49
N ALA A 188 37.22 -35.25 -33.69
CA ALA A 188 36.04 -35.95 -33.19
C ALA A 188 35.28 -35.12 -32.15
N ARG A 189 35.62 -33.83 -32.01
CA ARG A 189 34.83 -32.87 -31.23
C ARG A 189 33.54 -32.57 -31.95
N ASP A 190 32.43 -32.74 -31.21
CA ASP A 190 31.12 -32.23 -31.61
C ASP A 190 31.28 -30.73 -31.96
N PRO A 191 31.08 -30.32 -33.22
CA PRO A 191 31.26 -28.92 -33.66
C PRO A 191 30.27 -27.97 -32.97
N LEU A 192 29.26 -28.51 -32.28
CA LEU A 192 28.29 -27.76 -31.47
C LEU A 192 28.57 -27.84 -29.97
N ALA A 193 29.64 -28.50 -29.51
CA ALA A 193 29.94 -28.68 -28.09
C ALA A 193 29.98 -27.35 -27.33
N GLU A 194 30.66 -26.33 -27.88
CA GLU A 194 30.75 -25.00 -27.28
C GLU A 194 29.36 -24.33 -27.21
N LYS A 195 28.57 -24.42 -28.28
CA LYS A 195 27.21 -23.86 -28.32
C LYS A 195 26.25 -24.55 -27.37
N LYS A 196 26.38 -25.87 -27.19
CA LYS A 196 25.64 -26.65 -26.20
C LYS A 196 26.07 -26.29 -24.77
N LEU A 197 27.36 -26.03 -24.53
CA LEU A 197 27.86 -25.57 -23.24
C LEU A 197 27.36 -24.15 -22.89
N GLU A 198 27.39 -23.23 -23.85
CA GLU A 198 26.78 -21.89 -23.72
C GLU A 198 25.28 -21.99 -23.41
N LEU A 199 24.57 -22.90 -24.10
CA LEU A 199 23.14 -23.13 -23.87
C LEU A 199 22.87 -23.67 -22.46
N ALA A 200 23.66 -24.65 -21.99
CA ALA A 200 23.56 -25.18 -20.64
C ALA A 200 23.84 -24.12 -19.56
N THR A 201 24.76 -23.20 -19.84
CA THR A 201 25.02 -22.05 -18.96
C THR A 201 23.85 -21.07 -18.94
N CYS A 202 23.25 -20.80 -20.09
CA CYS A 202 22.03 -19.97 -20.19
C CYS A 202 20.85 -20.60 -19.47
N GLN A 203 20.71 -21.94 -19.56
CA GLN A 203 19.67 -22.71 -18.90
C GLN A 203 19.77 -22.57 -17.38
N ARG A 204 20.96 -22.79 -16.82
CA ARG A 204 21.23 -22.57 -15.38
C ARG A 204 20.89 -21.15 -14.93
N ARG A 205 21.25 -20.14 -15.73
CA ARG A 205 20.91 -18.74 -15.44
C ARG A 205 19.38 -18.51 -15.41
N VAL A 206 18.60 -19.15 -16.28
CA VAL A 206 17.13 -19.04 -16.25
C VAL A 206 16.57 -19.68 -14.99
N GLU A 207 17.06 -20.86 -14.61
CA GLU A 207 16.64 -21.57 -13.39
C GLU A 207 16.92 -20.71 -12.14
N ASP A 208 18.10 -20.09 -12.04
CA ASP A 208 18.45 -19.18 -10.95
C ASP A 208 17.51 -17.97 -10.88
N GLU A 209 17.18 -17.36 -12.03
CA GLU A 209 16.27 -16.21 -12.07
C GLU A 209 14.82 -16.60 -11.77
N MET A 210 14.38 -17.80 -12.18
CA MET A 210 13.08 -18.35 -11.82
C MET A 210 12.96 -18.58 -10.30
N MET A 211 14.00 -19.11 -9.65
CA MET A 211 14.02 -19.24 -8.19
C MET A 211 13.94 -17.87 -7.50
N LYS A 212 14.70 -16.88 -7.97
CA LYS A 212 14.63 -15.50 -7.42
C LYS A 212 13.24 -14.89 -7.59
N HIS A 213 12.61 -15.08 -8.75
CA HIS A 213 11.25 -14.59 -9.01
C HIS A 213 10.24 -15.25 -8.07
N SER A 214 10.27 -16.59 -7.95
CA SER A 214 9.38 -17.32 -7.03
C SER A 214 9.55 -16.83 -5.59
N LYS A 215 10.79 -16.62 -5.13
CA LYS A 215 11.04 -16.09 -3.79
C LYS A 215 10.52 -14.66 -3.61
N ALA A 216 10.69 -13.81 -4.62
CA ALA A 216 10.18 -12.44 -4.59
C ALA A 216 8.66 -12.40 -4.49
N VAL A 217 7.95 -13.28 -5.21
CA VAL A 217 6.49 -13.41 -5.13
C VAL A 217 6.06 -13.79 -3.71
N GLU A 218 6.68 -14.82 -3.12
CA GLU A 218 6.38 -15.27 -1.77
C GLU A 218 6.55 -14.13 -0.74
N VAL A 219 7.68 -13.41 -0.82
CA VAL A 219 7.98 -12.28 0.05
C VAL A 219 6.95 -11.17 -0.13
N THR A 220 6.65 -10.75 -1.35
CA THR A 220 5.66 -9.68 -1.62
C THR A 220 4.29 -10.04 -1.06
N ARG A 221 3.83 -11.28 -1.24
CA ARG A 221 2.53 -11.73 -0.74
C ARG A 221 2.48 -11.78 0.78
N ALA A 222 3.50 -12.35 1.41
CA ALA A 222 3.60 -12.42 2.86
C ALA A 222 3.65 -11.01 3.48
N MET A 223 4.46 -10.10 2.91
CA MET A 223 4.57 -8.73 3.39
C MET A 223 3.25 -7.98 3.22
N THR A 224 2.59 -8.11 2.07
CA THR A 224 1.29 -7.45 1.82
C THR A 224 0.26 -7.89 2.85
N LEU A 225 0.12 -9.20 3.08
CA LEU A 225 -0.83 -9.71 4.06
C LEU A 225 -0.48 -9.25 5.49
N ASN A 226 0.77 -9.42 5.92
CA ASN A 226 1.20 -9.06 7.27
C ASN A 226 0.98 -7.56 7.55
N ASN A 227 1.35 -6.71 6.60
CA ASN A 227 1.19 -5.26 6.68
C ASN A 227 -0.28 -4.85 6.80
N LEU A 228 -1.19 -5.50 6.06
CA LEU A 228 -2.62 -5.23 6.18
C LEU A 228 -3.19 -5.74 7.52
N GLN A 229 -2.74 -6.91 7.99
CA GLN A 229 -3.18 -7.51 9.25
C GLN A 229 -2.74 -6.74 10.48
N THR A 230 -1.58 -6.10 10.43
CA THR A 230 -1.01 -5.33 11.54
C THR A 230 -1.38 -3.86 11.45
N GLY A 231 -1.42 -3.27 10.25
CA GLY A 231 -1.68 -1.86 10.03
C GLY A 231 -3.16 -1.47 10.17
N LEU A 232 -4.06 -2.16 9.46
CA LEU A 232 -5.49 -1.76 9.41
C LEU A 232 -6.15 -1.73 10.80
N PRO A 233 -6.00 -2.75 11.67
CA PRO A 233 -6.66 -2.73 12.97
C PRO A 233 -6.25 -1.54 13.84
N GLY A 234 -4.96 -1.15 13.79
CA GLY A 234 -4.47 -0.01 14.56
C GLY A 234 -5.13 1.31 14.15
N VAL A 235 -5.38 1.51 12.85
CA VAL A 235 -6.05 2.70 12.33
C VAL A 235 -7.48 2.81 12.85
N PHE A 236 -8.27 1.75 12.69
CA PHE A 236 -9.68 1.77 13.12
C PHE A 236 -9.84 1.80 14.63
N GLN A 237 -8.91 1.19 15.39
CA GLN A 237 -8.88 1.34 16.85
C GLN A 237 -8.64 2.80 17.25
N ALA A 238 -7.63 3.46 16.66
CA ALA A 238 -7.34 4.86 16.95
C ALA A 238 -8.52 5.79 16.62
N LEU A 239 -9.22 5.55 15.51
CA LEU A 239 -10.39 6.33 15.10
C LEU A 239 -11.63 6.07 15.95
N THR A 240 -11.82 4.83 16.38
CA THR A 240 -12.91 4.47 17.31
C THR A 240 -12.70 5.19 18.64
N SER A 241 -11.49 5.10 19.21
CA SER A 241 -11.14 5.83 20.44
C SER A 241 -11.28 7.33 20.26
N PHE A 242 -10.77 7.89 19.17
CA PHE A 242 -10.85 9.33 18.91
C PHE A 242 -12.29 9.81 18.79
N SER A 243 -13.14 9.11 18.03
CA SER A 243 -14.54 9.50 17.85
C SER A 243 -15.36 9.37 19.15
N SER A 244 -15.08 8.38 20.01
CA SER A 244 -15.69 8.28 21.35
C SER A 244 -15.29 9.47 22.21
N LEU A 245 -13.99 9.78 22.31
CA LEU A 245 -13.50 10.92 23.08
C LEU A 245 -14.07 12.26 22.58
N PHE A 246 -14.20 12.41 21.25
CA PHE A 246 -14.81 13.59 20.65
C PHE A 246 -16.29 13.70 21.03
N THR A 247 -17.05 12.60 20.96
CA THR A 247 -18.45 12.54 21.39
C THR A 247 -18.59 12.87 22.87
N GLU A 248 -17.78 12.27 23.74
CA GLU A 248 -17.79 12.53 25.19
C GLU A 248 -17.47 13.99 25.52
N ALA A 249 -16.51 14.59 24.81
CA ALA A 249 -16.18 16.00 24.97
C ALA A 249 -17.38 16.90 24.62
N LEU A 250 -18.09 16.61 23.53
CA LEU A 250 -19.30 17.35 23.15
C LEU A 250 -20.46 17.13 24.14
N ASP A 251 -20.66 15.88 24.57
CA ASP A 251 -21.69 15.52 25.54
C ASP A 251 -21.46 16.22 26.89
N SER A 252 -20.21 16.32 27.35
CA SER A 252 -19.85 17.06 28.58
C SER A 252 -20.17 18.54 28.49
N VAL A 253 -19.93 19.17 27.34
CA VAL A 253 -20.22 20.60 27.13
C VAL A 253 -21.73 20.85 27.12
N CYS A 254 -22.49 20.00 26.42
CA CYS A 254 -23.95 20.11 26.37
C CYS A 254 -24.61 19.85 27.74
N THR A 255 -24.19 18.82 28.47
CA THR A 255 -24.76 18.49 29.80
C THR A 255 -24.48 19.57 30.83
N ARG A 256 -23.30 20.19 30.79
CA ARG A 256 -22.98 21.32 31.66
C ARG A 256 -23.85 22.54 31.35
N SER A 257 -24.16 22.80 30.08
CA SER A 257 -25.08 23.86 29.66
C SER A 257 -26.48 23.72 30.24
N TYR A 258 -27.01 22.49 30.33
CA TYR A 258 -28.33 22.24 30.93
C TYR A 258 -28.36 22.37 32.46
N SER A 259 -27.19 22.48 33.09
CA SER A 259 -27.05 22.71 34.54
C SER A 259 -26.92 24.19 34.90
N ILE A 260 -26.77 25.07 33.90
CA ILE A 260 -26.70 26.51 34.10
C ILE A 260 -28.15 27.03 34.23
N LYS A 261 -28.46 27.65 35.37
CA LYS A 261 -29.80 28.06 35.83
C LYS A 261 -29.78 29.51 36.23
#